data_AF-A0A0F9FV24-F1
#
_entry.id   AF-A0A0F9FV24-F1
#
_cell.length_a   1.000
_cell.length_b   1.000
_cell.length_c   1.000
_cell.angle_alpha   90.00
_cell.angle_beta   90.00
_cell.angle_gamma   90.00
#
_symmetry.space_group_name_H-M   'P 1'
#
loop_
_entity.id
_entity.type
_entity.pdbx_description
1 polymer ?
#
loop_
_entity_poly.entity_id
_entity_poly.type
_entity_poly.pdbx_seq_one_letter_code
_entity_poly.pdbx_strand_id
1 'polypeptide(L)'
;MGPGGIATGGGDVILAFREHLAVADVEAAVEKDCSMHQVGCMGLCAKDVLVEVSDNGKTTTYQYIKPDMVERIVQEHIVEGRPVEEWQVKEDYRTFHEKQVKVVLSDCGTIDPESIDAYKGVEGYKAQSKVLKELSPEEAIVVIKDSGLRGRGGAGFPTGLKWELCSKNEADQKYIICNADEGDP
;
A
#
# COMPACT_ATOMS: atom_id res chain seq x y z
N MET A 1 -3.48 2.74 6.57
CA MET A 1 -2.13 3.00 7.14
C MET A 1 -1.56 1.69 7.68
N GLY A 2 -0.25 1.47 7.58
CA GLY A 2 0.37 0.29 8.19
C GLY A 2 0.51 0.40 9.72
N PRO A 3 0.55 -0.72 10.46
CA PRO A 3 0.65 -0.71 11.93
C PRO A 3 1.86 0.06 12.47
N GLY A 4 3.01 0.01 11.79
CA GLY A 4 4.22 0.75 12.17
C GLY A 4 4.00 2.26 12.17
N GLY A 5 3.42 2.80 11.09
CA GLY A 5 3.08 4.22 10.98
C GLY A 5 2.02 4.66 12.01
N ILE A 6 1.07 3.79 12.34
CA ILE A 6 0.10 4.06 13.41
C ILE A 6 0.82 4.15 14.76
N ALA A 7 1.68 3.19 15.08
CA ALA A 7 2.40 3.12 16.35
C ALA A 7 3.36 4.30 16.57
N THR A 8 3.86 4.93 15.50
CA THR A 8 4.74 6.10 15.56
C THR A 8 4.00 7.44 15.54
N GLY A 9 2.66 7.44 15.57
CA GLY A 9 1.85 8.66 15.67
C GLY A 9 1.26 9.16 14.34
N GLY A 10 1.22 8.32 13.30
CA GLY A 10 0.67 8.70 11.99
C GLY A 10 -0.80 9.14 12.02
N GLY A 11 -1.59 8.62 12.96
CA GLY A 11 -2.97 9.07 13.18
C GLY A 11 -3.05 10.54 13.61
N ASP A 12 -2.19 10.96 14.54
CA ASP A 12 -2.14 12.34 15.02
C ASP A 12 -1.63 13.30 13.93
N VAL A 13 -0.67 12.84 13.12
CA VAL A 13 -0.20 13.59 11.94
C VAL A 13 -1.33 13.83 10.93
N ILE A 14 -2.16 12.82 10.64
CA ILE A 14 -3.33 12.97 9.76
C ILE A 14 -4.31 14.01 10.33
N LEU A 15 -4.58 13.96 11.64
CA LEU A 15 -5.48 14.93 12.27
C LEU A 15 -4.95 16.36 12.16
N ALA A 16 -3.65 16.56 12.41
CA ALA A 16 -3.00 17.85 12.26
C ALA A 16 -3.07 18.36 10.81
N PHE A 17 -2.92 17.48 9.80
CA PHE A 17 -3.06 17.90 8.39
C PHE A 17 -4.48 18.36 8.09
N ARG A 18 -5.51 17.65 8.57
CA ARG A 18 -6.91 18.06 8.38
C ARG A 18 -7.18 19.43 8.99
N GLU A 19 -6.68 19.67 10.20
CA GLU A 19 -6.85 20.95 10.89
C GLU A 19 -6.17 22.10 10.13
N HIS A 20 -4.87 21.95 9.82
CA HIS A 20 -4.10 23.04 9.20
C HIS A 20 -4.48 23.29 7.73
N LEU A 21 -4.89 22.28 6.97
CA LEU A 21 -5.41 22.47 5.62
C LEU A 21 -6.73 23.25 5.63
N ALA A 22 -7.63 22.93 6.58
CA ALA A 22 -8.88 23.67 6.74
C ALA A 22 -8.66 25.13 7.16
N VAL A 23 -7.69 25.39 8.04
CA VAL A 23 -7.32 26.76 8.46
C VAL A 23 -6.71 27.55 7.30
N ALA A 24 -5.94 26.90 6.43
CA ALA A 24 -5.29 27.54 5.29
C ALA A 24 -6.23 27.82 4.10
N ASP A 25 -7.53 27.51 4.23
CA ASP A 25 -8.52 27.57 3.13
C ASP A 25 -8.07 26.81 1.87
N VAL A 26 -7.24 25.79 2.07
CA VAL A 26 -6.88 24.85 1.01
C VAL A 26 -8.01 23.84 0.97
N GLU A 27 -8.81 23.86 -0.10
CA GLU A 27 -9.81 22.83 -0.38
C GLU A 27 -9.12 21.48 -0.64
N ALA A 28 -8.62 20.85 0.42
CA ALA A 28 -8.25 19.45 0.42
C ALA A 28 -9.51 18.60 0.60
N ALA A 29 -10.50 18.81 -0.26
CA ALA A 29 -11.68 17.96 -0.32
C ALA A 29 -11.27 16.63 -0.94
N VAL A 30 -11.93 15.54 -0.54
CA VAL A 30 -11.74 14.21 -1.14
C VAL A 30 -12.00 14.22 -2.66
N GLU A 31 -12.51 15.31 -3.26
CA GLU A 31 -12.60 15.50 -4.71
C GLU A 31 -12.40 16.97 -5.16
N LYS A 32 -11.15 17.45 -5.25
CA LYS A 32 -10.53 18.20 -6.39
C LYS A 32 -9.35 19.07 -5.94
N ASP A 33 -8.35 19.12 -6.82
CA ASP A 33 -7.09 19.88 -6.80
C ASP A 33 -6.11 19.64 -5.63
N CYS A 34 -6.57 19.24 -4.44
CA CYS A 34 -5.73 18.66 -3.40
C CYS A 34 -6.50 17.53 -2.70
N SER A 35 -5.93 16.33 -2.58
CA SER A 35 -6.59 15.21 -1.89
C SER A 35 -5.64 14.56 -0.89
N MET A 36 -6.16 14.32 0.32
CA MET A 36 -5.40 13.66 1.38
C MET A 36 -5.82 12.19 1.46
N HIS A 37 -4.85 11.29 1.25
CA HIS A 37 -5.08 9.85 1.27
C HIS A 37 -4.28 9.18 2.39
N GLN A 38 -4.92 8.26 3.10
CA GLN A 38 -4.24 7.39 4.03
C GLN A 38 -3.78 6.13 3.27
N VAL A 39 -2.51 6.06 2.90
CA VAL A 39 -1.98 4.92 2.13
C VAL A 39 -1.38 3.82 3.01
N GLY A 40 -1.02 2.69 2.39
CA GLY A 40 -0.24 1.63 3.03
C GLY A 40 1.21 2.04 3.36
N CYS A 41 1.88 1.29 4.23
CA CYS A 41 3.29 1.52 4.58
C CYS A 41 4.22 1.22 3.39
N MET A 42 5.29 2.01 3.24
CA MET A 42 6.29 1.83 2.18
C MET A 42 7.33 0.73 2.48
N GLY A 43 7.37 0.24 3.72
CA GLY A 43 8.21 -0.88 4.17
C GLY A 43 9.53 -0.46 4.83
N LEU A 44 9.82 0.84 4.95
CA LEU A 44 10.98 1.35 5.70
C LEU A 44 10.53 1.98 7.02
N CYS A 45 10.08 1.14 7.94
CA CYS A 45 9.50 1.56 9.23
C CYS A 45 10.45 2.46 10.06
N ALA A 46 11.76 2.33 9.85
CA ALA A 46 12.79 3.16 10.50
C ALA A 46 12.72 4.66 10.14
N LYS A 47 11.87 5.05 9.17
CA LYS A 47 11.66 6.43 8.71
C LYS A 47 10.24 6.95 8.96
N ASP A 48 9.35 6.12 9.49
CA ASP A 48 7.98 6.55 9.80
C ASP A 48 7.98 7.66 10.87
N VAL A 49 7.02 8.59 10.86
CA VAL A 49 5.90 8.73 9.92
C VAL A 49 6.37 9.36 8.60
N LEU A 50 6.04 8.72 7.49
CA LEU A 50 6.27 9.25 6.15
C LEU A 50 5.08 10.09 5.69
N VAL A 51 5.37 11.25 5.10
CA VAL A 51 4.36 12.10 4.46
C VAL A 51 4.80 12.42 3.05
N GLU A 52 3.92 12.17 2.08
CA GLU A 52 4.17 12.51 0.69
C GLU A 52 3.28 13.66 0.26
N VAL A 53 3.88 14.68 -0.35
CA VAL A 53 3.18 15.79 -0.97
C VAL A 53 3.51 15.78 -2.45
N SER A 54 2.48 15.66 -3.29
CA SER A 54 2.59 15.71 -4.73
C SER A 54 1.96 17.01 -5.24
N ASP A 55 2.75 17.82 -5.93
CA ASP A 55 2.30 19.06 -6.58
C ASP A 55 2.85 19.12 -8.01
N ASN A 56 1.98 19.39 -8.99
CA ASN A 56 2.33 19.51 -10.41
C ASN A 56 3.21 18.35 -10.96
N GLY A 57 2.98 17.13 -10.49
CA GLY A 57 3.74 15.93 -10.87
C GLY A 57 5.11 15.79 -10.20
N LYS A 58 5.49 16.71 -9.31
CA LYS A 58 6.67 16.60 -8.45
C LYS A 58 6.25 16.07 -7.08
N THR A 59 6.86 14.96 -6.69
CA THR A 59 6.61 14.33 -5.41
C THR A 59 7.76 14.62 -4.44
N THR A 60 7.41 15.10 -3.24
CA THR A 60 8.34 15.28 -2.13
C THR A 60 7.91 14.39 -0.96
N THR A 61 8.82 13.53 -0.49
CA THR A 61 8.59 12.65 0.65
C THR A 61 9.34 13.17 1.87
N TYR A 62 8.62 13.30 2.98
CA TYR A 62 9.13 13.69 4.28
C TYR A 62 9.19 12.48 5.22
N GLN A 63 10.12 12.51 6.18
CA GLN A 63 10.35 11.43 7.16
C GLN A 63 10.29 11.97 8.59
N TYR A 64 10.00 11.09 9.55
CA TYR A 64 9.91 11.41 10.98
C TYR A 64 8.93 12.54 11.32
N ILE A 65 7.85 12.67 10.54
CA ILE A 65 6.89 13.75 10.74
C ILE A 65 6.13 13.57 12.04
N LYS A 66 5.99 14.68 12.77
CA LYS A 66 5.23 14.81 14.01
C LYS A 66 4.11 15.83 13.82
N PRO A 67 3.06 15.80 14.67
CA PRO A 67 1.93 16.73 14.55
C PRO A 67 2.33 18.21 14.55
N ASP A 68 3.28 18.61 15.39
CA ASP A 68 3.77 19.99 15.53
C ASP A 68 4.56 20.50 14.30
N MET A 69 4.98 19.60 13.42
CA MET A 69 5.69 19.93 12.18
C MET A 69 4.73 20.25 11.01
N VAL A 70 3.47 19.81 11.12
CA VAL A 70 2.52 19.80 10.01
C VAL A 70 2.16 21.21 9.53
N GLU A 71 1.95 22.15 10.45
CA GLU A 71 1.63 23.54 10.12
C GLU A 71 2.62 24.12 9.10
N ARG A 72 3.92 23.89 9.34
CA ARG A 72 4.98 24.39 8.48
C ARG A 72 4.99 23.71 7.11
N ILE A 73 4.69 22.42 7.03
CA ILE A 73 4.57 21.73 5.73
C ILE A 73 3.40 22.31 4.94
N VAL A 74 2.26 22.55 5.58
CA VAL A 74 1.09 23.14 4.93
C VAL A 74 1.41 24.55 4.42
N GLN A 75 1.93 25.43 5.27
CA GLN A 75 2.20 26.81 4.89
C GLN A 75 3.35 26.92 3.87
N GLU A 76 4.52 26.36 4.15
CA GLU A 76 5.67 26.52 3.26
C GLU A 76 5.52 25.69 1.98
N HIS A 77 5.16 24.40 2.07
CA HIS A 77 5.17 23.55 0.89
C HIS A 77 3.86 23.59 0.10
N ILE A 78 2.71 23.43 0.76
CA ILE A 78 1.43 23.30 0.07
C ILE A 78 0.91 24.67 -0.40
N VAL A 79 0.96 25.70 0.45
CA VAL A 79 0.46 27.04 0.12
C VAL A 79 1.46 27.84 -0.69
N GLU A 80 2.73 27.86 -0.29
CA GLU A 80 3.75 28.69 -0.96
C GLU A 80 4.60 27.95 -2.01
N GLY A 81 4.48 26.62 -2.13
CA GLY A 81 5.26 25.83 -3.09
C GLY A 81 6.73 25.65 -2.72
N ARG A 82 7.11 25.85 -1.45
CA ARG A 82 8.50 25.76 -0.94
C ARG A 82 8.67 24.53 -0.03
N PRO A 83 9.28 23.44 -0.52
CA PRO A 83 9.52 22.24 0.29
C PRO A 83 10.39 22.49 1.53
N VAL A 84 10.10 21.77 2.62
CA VAL A 84 10.89 21.82 3.86
C VAL A 84 12.07 20.85 3.76
N GLU A 85 13.19 21.30 3.19
CA GLU A 85 14.36 20.48 2.84
C GLU A 85 14.92 19.63 4.00
N GLU A 86 14.91 20.14 5.23
CA GLU A 86 15.47 19.46 6.41
C GLU A 86 14.75 18.16 6.79
N TRP A 87 13.48 18.00 6.41
CA TRP A 87 12.66 16.83 6.75
C TRP A 87 12.50 15.86 5.59
N GLN A 88 13.05 16.19 4.42
CA GLN A 88 12.97 15.30 3.26
C GLN A 88 13.72 13.99 3.53
N VAL A 89 13.22 12.92 2.90
CA VAL A 89 13.94 11.66 2.85
C VAL A 89 15.31 11.84 2.21
N LYS A 90 16.31 11.13 2.73
CA LYS A 90 17.68 11.19 2.22
C LYS A 90 17.93 10.06 1.22
N GLU A 91 19.14 10.02 0.68
CA GLU A 91 19.53 9.02 -0.33
C GLU A 91 19.35 7.58 0.14
N ASP A 92 19.48 7.32 1.45
CA ASP A 92 19.25 6.00 2.04
C ASP A 92 17.83 5.46 1.81
N TYR A 93 16.82 6.34 1.79
CA TYR A 93 15.44 5.97 1.43
C TYR A 93 15.34 5.51 -0.04
N ARG A 94 16.00 6.23 -0.95
CA ARG A 94 16.01 5.88 -2.38
C ARG A 94 16.74 4.58 -2.63
N THR A 95 17.95 4.43 -2.06
CA THR A 95 18.75 3.21 -2.17
C THR A 95 18.04 1.99 -1.58
N PHE A 96 17.24 2.18 -0.51
CA PHE A 96 16.45 1.08 0.07
C PHE A 96 15.42 0.53 -0.92
N HIS A 97 14.75 1.40 -1.68
CA HIS A 97 13.69 1.00 -2.61
C HIS A 97 14.19 0.63 -4.01
N GLU A 98 15.26 1.25 -4.52
CA GLU A 98 15.71 1.09 -5.91
C GLU A 98 16.04 -0.36 -6.31
N LYS A 99 16.46 -1.19 -5.34
CA LYS A 99 16.87 -2.59 -5.56
C LYS A 99 15.73 -3.58 -5.37
N GLN A 100 14.54 -3.11 -5.02
CA GLN A 100 13.40 -3.96 -4.73
C GLN A 100 12.53 -4.17 -5.97
N VAL A 101 12.09 -5.40 -6.19
CA VAL A 101 11.02 -5.71 -7.14
C VAL A 101 9.75 -6.01 -6.33
N LYS A 102 8.89 -5.01 -6.18
CA LYS A 102 7.63 -5.14 -5.46
C LYS A 102 6.55 -5.72 -6.38
N VAL A 103 6.34 -7.03 -6.32
CA VAL A 103 5.28 -7.70 -7.11
C VAL A 103 3.94 -7.67 -6.37
N VAL A 104 3.90 -8.13 -5.12
CA VAL A 104 2.66 -8.14 -4.31
C VAL A 104 2.40 -6.79 -3.63
N LEU A 105 3.46 -6.05 -3.35
CA LEU A 105 3.43 -4.76 -2.65
C LEU A 105 3.56 -3.56 -3.61
N SER A 106 3.29 -3.77 -4.91
CA SER A 106 3.48 -2.73 -5.95
C SER A 106 2.69 -1.46 -5.66
N ASP A 107 1.50 -1.62 -5.06
CA ASP A 107 0.54 -0.54 -4.84
C ASP A 107 0.62 0.01 -3.40
N CYS A 108 1.49 -0.55 -2.56
CA CYS A 108 1.69 -0.03 -1.21
C CYS A 108 2.26 1.40 -1.28
N GLY A 109 1.63 2.30 -0.53
CA GLY A 109 1.99 3.72 -0.48
C GLY A 109 1.40 4.59 -1.58
N THR A 110 0.68 4.01 -2.55
CA THR A 110 0.05 4.78 -3.65
C THR A 110 -1.47 4.76 -3.59
N ILE A 111 -2.07 3.68 -3.07
CA ILE A 111 -3.53 3.57 -2.92
C ILE A 111 -3.96 3.56 -1.45
N ASP A 112 -5.17 4.04 -1.22
CA ASP A 112 -5.86 3.86 0.05
C ASP A 112 -6.33 2.40 0.18
N PRO A 113 -5.83 1.63 1.15
CA PRO A 113 -6.19 0.22 1.32
C PRO A 113 -7.65 0.01 1.75
N GLU A 114 -8.36 1.05 2.21
CA GLU A 114 -9.77 0.99 2.62
C GLU A 114 -10.72 1.40 1.48
N SER A 115 -10.19 1.85 0.33
CA SER A 115 -11.00 2.26 -0.83
C SER A 115 -11.00 1.20 -1.94
N ILE A 116 -12.17 0.60 -2.17
CA ILE A 116 -12.36 -0.33 -3.28
C ILE A 116 -12.14 0.33 -4.65
N ASP A 117 -12.51 1.61 -4.79
CA ASP A 117 -12.38 2.32 -6.06
C ASP A 117 -10.93 2.73 -6.33
N ALA A 118 -10.15 3.05 -5.29
CA ALA A 118 -8.70 3.22 -5.43
C ALA A 118 -8.05 1.92 -5.93
N TYR A 119 -8.43 0.77 -5.38
CA TYR A 119 -7.91 -0.53 -5.83
C TYR A 119 -8.32 -0.86 -7.28
N LYS A 120 -9.58 -0.61 -7.67
CA LYS A 120 -10.01 -0.76 -9.07
C LYS A 120 -9.25 0.17 -10.02
N GLY A 121 -8.93 1.39 -9.57
CA GLY A 121 -8.20 2.40 -10.35
C GLY A 121 -6.81 1.95 -10.77
N VAL A 122 -6.20 1.02 -10.03
CA VAL A 122 -4.90 0.40 -10.35
C VAL A 122 -5.04 -1.02 -10.93
N GLU A 123 -6.14 -1.29 -11.64
CA GLU A 123 -6.47 -2.61 -12.21
C GLU A 123 -6.73 -3.72 -11.19
N GLY A 124 -7.02 -3.38 -9.94
CA GLY A 124 -7.47 -4.32 -8.92
C GLY A 124 -8.67 -5.16 -9.40
N TYR A 125 -8.71 -6.43 -8.97
CA TYR A 125 -9.69 -7.45 -9.40
C TYR A 125 -9.66 -7.85 -10.89
N LYS A 126 -8.80 -7.28 -11.73
CA LYS A 126 -8.69 -7.69 -13.15
C LYS A 126 -8.43 -9.19 -13.31
N ALA A 127 -7.53 -9.75 -12.51
CA ALA A 127 -7.25 -11.19 -12.50
C ALA A 127 -8.46 -12.02 -12.05
N GLN A 128 -9.19 -11.56 -11.03
CA GLN A 128 -10.41 -12.24 -10.55
C GLN A 128 -11.49 -12.24 -11.64
N SER A 129 -11.73 -11.11 -12.31
CA SER A 129 -12.69 -11.02 -13.41
C SER A 129 -12.31 -11.98 -14.55
N LYS A 130 -11.03 -12.06 -14.91
CA LYS A 130 -10.55 -13.01 -15.92
C LYS A 130 -10.83 -14.45 -15.51
N VAL A 131 -10.45 -14.86 -14.30
CA VAL A 131 -10.65 -16.24 -13.82
C VAL A 131 -12.14 -16.62 -13.82
N LEU A 132 -13.02 -15.72 -13.38
CA LEU A 132 -14.46 -16.01 -13.27
C LEU A 132 -15.18 -16.06 -14.63
N LYS A 133 -14.69 -15.33 -15.64
CA LYS A 133 -15.39 -15.19 -16.93
C LYS A 133 -14.79 -16.03 -18.04
N GLU A 134 -13.49 -16.29 -18.00
CA GLU A 134 -12.75 -16.81 -19.15
C GLU A 134 -12.09 -18.16 -18.88
N LEU A 135 -11.92 -18.57 -17.62
CA LEU A 135 -11.18 -19.78 -17.28
C LEU A 135 -12.06 -20.81 -16.56
N SER A 136 -11.85 -22.07 -16.89
CA SER A 136 -12.27 -23.19 -16.04
C SER A 136 -11.40 -23.30 -14.78
N PRO A 137 -11.87 -23.99 -13.72
CA PRO A 137 -11.05 -24.28 -12.55
C PRO A 137 -9.72 -24.99 -12.90
N GLU A 138 -9.74 -25.90 -13.86
CA GLU A 138 -8.56 -26.65 -14.31
C GLU A 138 -7.54 -25.72 -14.98
N GLU A 139 -7.99 -24.82 -15.87
CA GLU A 139 -7.12 -23.83 -16.51
C GLU A 139 -6.54 -22.85 -15.50
N ALA A 140 -7.32 -22.42 -14.50
CA ALA A 140 -6.81 -21.56 -13.42
C ALA A 140 -5.70 -22.28 -12.61
N ILE A 141 -5.85 -23.58 -12.35
CA ILE A 141 -4.79 -24.38 -11.69
C ILE A 141 -3.54 -24.45 -12.56
N VAL A 142 -3.67 -24.63 -13.88
CA VAL A 142 -2.54 -24.64 -14.82
C VAL A 142 -1.78 -23.32 -14.77
N VAL A 143 -2.47 -22.17 -14.81
CA VAL A 143 -1.84 -20.84 -14.68
C VAL A 143 -0.97 -20.74 -13.41
N ILE A 144 -1.48 -21.23 -12.28
CA ILE A 144 -0.72 -21.20 -11.01
C ILE A 144 0.43 -22.21 -11.02
N LYS A 145 0.28 -23.38 -11.62
CA LYS A 145 1.38 -24.35 -11.77
C LYS A 145 2.50 -23.78 -12.63
N ASP A 146 2.16 -23.17 -13.76
CA ASP A 146 3.11 -22.60 -14.71
C ASP A 146 3.85 -21.39 -14.13
N SER A 147 3.21 -20.64 -13.22
CA SER A 147 3.85 -19.54 -12.49
C SER A 147 4.99 -19.99 -11.57
N GLY A 148 5.06 -21.28 -11.22
CA GLY A 148 6.02 -21.81 -10.26
C GLY A 148 5.81 -21.31 -8.82
N LEU A 149 4.64 -20.76 -8.49
CA LEU A 149 4.35 -20.22 -7.16
C LEU A 149 4.50 -21.29 -6.07
N ARG A 150 5.28 -20.97 -5.03
CA ARG A 150 5.49 -21.82 -3.86
C ARG A 150 4.87 -21.18 -2.62
N GLY A 151 4.43 -22.01 -1.67
CA GLY A 151 3.88 -21.57 -0.40
C GLY A 151 4.85 -20.66 0.35
N ARG A 152 4.38 -19.48 0.77
CA ARG A 152 5.21 -18.44 1.40
C ARG A 152 5.30 -18.52 2.93
N GLY A 153 4.54 -19.41 3.57
CA GLY A 153 4.65 -19.70 5.01
C GLY A 153 5.80 -20.66 5.37
N GLY A 154 6.97 -20.52 4.76
CA GLY A 154 8.18 -21.29 5.09
C GLY A 154 8.35 -22.63 4.36
N ALA A 155 7.34 -23.52 4.35
CA ALA A 155 7.49 -24.88 3.81
C ALA A 155 7.78 -24.96 2.30
N GLY A 156 7.44 -23.92 1.53
CA GLY A 156 7.77 -23.84 0.11
C GLY A 156 7.13 -24.92 -0.78
N PHE A 157 6.03 -25.53 -0.37
CA PHE A 157 5.33 -26.53 -1.19
C PHE A 157 4.75 -25.88 -2.46
N PRO A 158 4.82 -26.51 -3.66
CA PRO A 158 4.28 -25.94 -4.89
C PRO A 158 2.76 -25.70 -4.80
N THR A 159 2.34 -24.44 -4.96
CA THR A 159 0.94 -24.02 -4.73
C THR A 159 0.00 -24.65 -5.75
N GLY A 160 0.37 -24.66 -7.03
CA GLY A 160 -0.45 -25.25 -8.09
C GLY A 160 -0.67 -26.76 -7.92
N LEU A 161 0.35 -27.50 -7.46
CA LEU A 161 0.22 -28.92 -7.14
C LEU A 161 -0.74 -29.15 -5.95
N LYS A 162 -0.64 -28.31 -4.91
CA LYS A 162 -1.55 -28.38 -3.76
C LYS A 162 -3.00 -28.19 -4.19
N TRP A 163 -3.26 -27.24 -5.08
CA TRP A 163 -4.60 -26.97 -5.61
C TRP A 163 -5.11 -28.12 -6.48
N GLU A 164 -4.27 -28.69 -7.33
CA GLU A 164 -4.62 -29.86 -8.16
C GLU A 164 -4.99 -31.09 -7.34
N LEU A 165 -4.25 -31.38 -6.27
CA LEU A 165 -4.57 -32.50 -5.38
C LEU A 165 -5.92 -32.30 -4.67
N CYS A 166 -6.21 -31.06 -4.25
CA CYS A 166 -7.48 -30.70 -3.64
C CYS A 166 -8.65 -30.76 -4.64
N SER A 167 -8.45 -30.32 -5.89
CA SER A 167 -9.51 -30.33 -6.90
C SER A 167 -9.93 -31.75 -7.26
N LYS A 168 -8.99 -32.69 -7.34
CA LYS A 168 -9.24 -34.12 -7.65
C LYS A 168 -9.95 -34.91 -6.55
N ASN A 169 -10.00 -34.38 -5.32
CA ASN A 169 -10.75 -35.03 -4.25
C ASN A 169 -12.26 -34.82 -4.44
N GLU A 170 -13.05 -35.90 -4.45
CA GLU A 170 -14.50 -35.83 -4.52
C GLU A 170 -15.08 -35.56 -3.11
N ALA A 171 -15.77 -34.43 -2.97
CA ALA A 171 -16.44 -34.03 -1.75
C ALA A 171 -17.55 -33.02 -2.08
N ASP A 172 -18.68 -33.11 -1.39
CA ASP A 172 -19.81 -32.17 -1.56
C ASP A 172 -19.44 -30.74 -1.10
N GLN A 173 -18.50 -30.62 -0.17
CA GLN A 173 -18.05 -29.34 0.39
C GLN A 173 -16.52 -29.28 0.44
N LYS A 174 -15.97 -28.14 0.01
CA LYS A 174 -14.55 -27.81 0.12
C LYS A 174 -14.36 -26.47 0.81
N TYR A 175 -13.16 -26.24 1.35
CA TYR A 175 -12.83 -25.04 2.11
C TYR A 175 -11.53 -24.38 1.59
N ILE A 176 -11.47 -23.06 1.69
CA ILE A 176 -10.25 -22.27 1.51
C ILE A 176 -9.93 -21.64 2.85
N ILE A 177 -8.73 -21.88 3.35
CA ILE A 177 -8.26 -21.35 4.64
C ILE A 177 -7.04 -20.49 4.36
N CYS A 178 -7.11 -19.23 4.76
CA CYS A 178 -5.96 -18.34 4.81
C CYS A 178 -5.34 -18.42 6.21
N ASN A 179 -4.07 -18.83 6.30
CA ASN A 179 -3.33 -18.75 7.56
C ASN A 179 -2.69 -17.36 7.67
N ALA A 180 -3.18 -16.56 8.60
CA ALA A 180 -2.71 -15.21 8.90
C ALA A 180 -2.25 -15.08 10.37
N ASP A 181 -1.84 -16.19 10.99
CA ASP A 181 -1.37 -16.21 12.38
C ASP A 181 -0.01 -15.50 12.54
N GLU A 182 0.86 -15.57 11.52
CA GLU A 182 2.17 -14.86 11.41
C GLU A 182 2.96 -14.77 12.74
N GLY A 183 2.96 -15.85 13.53
CA GLY A 183 3.51 -15.86 14.89
C GLY A 183 5.03 -15.99 15.00
N ASP A 184 5.74 -16.02 13.87
CA ASP A 184 7.21 -15.99 13.86
C ASP A 184 7.70 -14.57 14.23
N PRO A 185 8.63 -14.42 15.20
CA PRO A 185 9.09 -13.12 15.71
C PRO A 185 10.06 -12.36 14.80
#